data_AF-A0A259DQY3-F1
#
_entry.id   AF-A0A259DQY3-F1
#
_cell.length_a   1.000
_cell.length_b   1.000
_cell.length_c   1.000
_cell.angle_alpha   90.00
_cell.angle_beta   90.00
_cell.angle_gamma   90.00
#
_symmetry.space_group_name_H-M   'P 1'
#
loop_
_entity.id
_entity.type
_entity.pdbx_description
1 polymer ?
#
loop_
_entity_poly.entity_id
_entity_poly.type
_entity_poly.pdbx_seq_one_letter_code
_entity_poly.pdbx_strand_id
1 'polypeptide(L)'
;MKKIIAFTLCSMATTTAFATLPPLTPEAQAAATLAKAKAAYGDKVAGFQLCQAMNRVADKFRVPGTPAPAACVAPPPFVAPVAAAPAAK
;
A
#
# COMPACT_ATOMS: atom_id res chain seq x y z
N MET A 1 16.64 14.38 -28.53
CA MET A 1 15.29 13.77 -28.47
C MET A 1 15.32 12.25 -28.65
N LYS A 2 15.82 11.68 -29.76
CA LYS A 2 15.84 10.20 -29.97
C LYS A 2 16.71 9.42 -28.95
N LYS A 3 17.84 9.99 -28.54
CA LYS A 3 18.80 9.36 -27.60
C LYS A 3 18.30 9.29 -26.14
N ILE A 4 17.43 10.22 -25.74
CA ILE A 4 16.85 10.26 -24.39
C ILE A 4 15.76 9.19 -24.26
N ILE A 5 14.95 9.02 -25.30
CA ILE A 5 13.91 7.97 -25.36
C ILE A 5 14.54 6.57 -25.27
N ALA A 6 15.69 6.36 -25.89
CA ALA A 6 16.41 5.08 -25.81
C ALA A 6 16.96 4.80 -24.40
N PHE A 7 17.34 5.85 -23.66
CA PHE A 7 17.93 5.70 -22.33
C PHE A 7 16.88 5.40 -21.25
N THR A 8 15.70 6.04 -21.30
CA THR A 8 14.59 5.74 -20.38
C THR A 8 13.95 4.38 -20.61
N LEU A 9 13.95 3.87 -21.85
CA LEU A 9 13.43 2.53 -22.13
C LEU A 9 14.35 1.43 -21.57
N CYS A 10 15.66 1.67 -21.57
CA CYS A 10 16.66 0.72 -21.07
C CYS A 10 16.63 0.60 -19.53
N SER A 11 16.34 1.70 -18.81
CA SER A 11 16.27 1.68 -17.34
C SER A 11 15.03 0.96 -16.79
N MET A 12 13.96 0.80 -17.57
CA MET A 12 12.79 0.00 -17.16
C MET A 12 12.98 -1.50 -17.39
N ALA A 13 13.89 -1.91 -18.28
CA ALA A 13 14.12 -3.30 -18.65
C ALA A 13 14.86 -4.13 -17.58
N THR A 14 15.50 -3.49 -16.60
CA THR A 14 16.23 -4.17 -15.51
C THR A 14 15.34 -4.67 -14.36
N THR A 15 14.02 -4.51 -14.43
CA THR A 15 13.11 -4.80 -13.31
C THR A 15 12.43 -6.18 -13.32
N THR A 16 12.67 -7.05 -14.32
CA THR A 16 12.01 -8.37 -14.37
C THR A 16 12.99 -9.52 -14.51
N ALA A 17 13.76 -9.78 -13.46
CA ALA A 17 14.36 -11.08 -13.21
C ALA A 17 13.52 -11.82 -12.14
N PHE A 18 12.36 -12.35 -12.55
CA PHE A 18 11.70 -13.39 -11.75
C PHE A 18 12.42 -14.70 -12.01
N ALA A 19 13.55 -14.92 -11.33
CA ALA A 19 14.06 -16.27 -11.14
C ALA A 19 12.90 -17.11 -10.61
N THR A 20 12.71 -18.32 -11.14
CA THR A 20 11.74 -19.27 -10.59
C THR A 20 12.19 -19.59 -9.17
N LEU A 21 11.65 -18.84 -8.21
CA LEU A 21 11.94 -19.04 -6.81
C LEU A 21 11.52 -20.48 -6.50
N PRO A 22 12.39 -21.31 -5.90
CA PRO A 22 11.94 -22.57 -5.33
C PRO A 22 10.72 -22.26 -4.44
N PRO A 23 9.72 -23.16 -4.40
CA PRO A 23 8.50 -22.91 -3.65
C PRO A 23 8.88 -22.37 -2.27
N LEU A 24 8.39 -21.16 -1.96
CA LEU A 24 8.74 -20.48 -0.72
C LEU A 24 8.52 -21.48 0.42
N THR A 25 9.52 -21.64 1.28
CA THR A 25 9.37 -22.44 2.49
C THR A 25 8.10 -21.96 3.22
N PRO A 26 7.40 -22.84 3.96
CA PRO A 26 6.20 -22.44 4.68
C PRO A 26 6.41 -21.19 5.55
N GLU A 27 7.61 -21.03 6.11
CA GLU A 27 8.03 -19.85 6.85
C GLU A 27 8.11 -18.59 5.99
N ALA A 28 8.69 -18.68 4.78
CA ALA A 28 8.76 -17.56 3.86
C ALA A 28 7.37 -17.15 3.33
N GLN A 29 6.45 -18.10 3.12
CA GLN A 29 5.07 -17.81 2.73
C GLN A 29 4.29 -17.10 3.84
N ALA A 30 4.50 -17.53 5.09
CA ALA A 30 3.93 -16.85 6.25
C ALA A 30 4.47 -15.42 6.38
N ALA A 31 5.78 -15.23 6.22
CA ALA A 31 6.41 -13.90 6.24
C ALA A 31 5.88 -12.99 5.11
N ALA A 32 5.72 -13.52 3.89
CA ALA A 32 5.16 -12.78 2.77
C ALA A 32 3.69 -12.39 2.99
N THR A 33 2.90 -13.27 3.60
CA THR A 33 1.49 -13.01 3.94
C THR A 33 1.39 -11.92 5.00
N LEU A 34 2.25 -11.96 6.02
CA LEU A 34 2.35 -10.94 7.05
C LEU A 34 2.77 -9.59 6.44
N ALA A 35 3.78 -9.58 5.56
CA ALA A 35 4.24 -8.37 4.87
C ALA A 35 3.13 -7.74 4.03
N LYS A 36 2.38 -8.55 3.25
CA LYS A 36 1.21 -8.08 2.49
C LYS A 36 0.12 -7.50 3.39
N ALA A 37 -0.16 -8.16 4.52
CA ALA A 37 -1.15 -7.66 5.47
C ALA A 37 -0.74 -6.33 6.11
N LYS A 38 0.55 -6.17 6.46
CA LYS A 38 1.10 -4.90 6.94
C LYS A 38 1.04 -3.80 5.88
N ALA A 39 1.35 -4.12 4.63
CA ALA A 39 1.25 -3.15 3.53
C ALA A 39 -0.20 -2.68 3.35
N ALA A 40 -1.14 -3.62 3.23
CA ALA A 40 -2.57 -3.31 3.11
C ALA A 40 -3.11 -2.52 4.32
N TYR A 41 -2.56 -2.77 5.51
CA TYR A 41 -2.88 -1.95 6.68
C TYR A 41 -2.28 -0.53 6.57
N GLY A 42 -1.02 -0.42 6.17
CA GLY A 42 -0.36 0.85 5.90
C GLY A 42 -1.14 1.71 4.90
N ASP A 43 -1.68 1.10 3.84
CA ASP A 43 -2.50 1.80 2.85
C ASP A 43 -3.79 2.37 3.46
N LYS A 44 -4.45 1.60 4.35
CA LYS A 44 -5.63 2.10 5.09
C LYS A 44 -5.28 3.28 6.00
N VAL A 45 -4.14 3.20 6.70
CA VAL A 45 -3.64 4.30 7.54
C VAL A 45 -3.28 5.53 6.71
N ALA A 46 -2.62 5.34 5.57
CA ALA A 46 -2.27 6.41 4.66
C ALA A 46 -3.52 7.11 4.10
N GLY A 47 -4.55 6.34 3.71
CA GLY A 47 -5.84 6.89 3.28
C GLY A 47 -6.52 7.72 4.37
N PHE A 48 -6.48 7.26 5.63
CA PHE A 48 -7.00 8.01 6.77
C PHE A 48 -6.24 9.31 7.01
N GLN A 49 -4.90 9.29 6.96
CA GLN A 49 -4.08 10.50 7.11
C GLN A 49 -4.30 11.49 5.96
N LEU A 50 -4.44 11.00 4.73
CA LEU A 50 -4.74 11.84 3.57
C LEU A 50 -6.08 12.56 3.74
N CYS A 51 -7.13 11.84 4.16
CA CYS A 51 -8.42 12.44 4.47
C CYS A 51 -8.28 13.55 5.52
N GLN A 52 -7.56 13.30 6.62
CA GLN A 52 -7.33 14.31 7.65
C GLN A 52 -6.57 15.53 7.13
N ALA A 53 -5.56 15.32 6.28
CA ALA A 53 -4.80 16.40 5.68
C ALA A 53 -5.69 17.28 4.78
N MET A 54 -6.55 16.67 3.97
CA MET A 54 -7.53 17.39 3.14
C MET A 54 -8.50 18.20 3.99
N ASN A 55 -9.05 17.61 5.04
CA ASN A 55 -9.97 18.30 5.95
C ASN A 55 -9.29 19.49 6.63
N ARG A 56 -8.04 19.34 7.08
CA ARG A 56 -7.28 20.43 7.70
C ARG A 56 -7.08 21.61 6.75
N VAL A 57 -6.86 21.35 5.46
CA VAL A 57 -6.76 22.42 4.44
C VAL A 57 -8.13 23.04 4.21
N ALA A 58 -9.18 22.23 4.07
CA ALA A 58 -10.55 22.72 3.90
C ALA A 58 -10.98 23.63 5.07
N ASP A 59 -10.67 23.24 6.31
CA ASP A 59 -10.97 24.03 7.50
C ASP A 59 -10.19 25.34 7.54
N LYS A 60 -8.92 25.35 7.11
CA LYS A 60 -8.11 26.57 7.05
C LYS A 60 -8.66 27.64 6.11
N PHE A 61 -9.29 27.22 5.02
CA PHE A 61 -9.81 28.12 3.98
C PHE A 61 -11.34 28.15 3.95
N ARG A 62 -11.98 27.64 5.00
CA ARG A 62 -13.44 27.51 5.07
C ARG A 62 -14.10 28.89 5.11
N VAL A 63 -15.04 29.11 4.21
CA VAL A 63 -15.88 30.31 4.21
C VAL A 63 -17.17 30.07 5.00
N PRO A 64 -17.73 31.10 5.67
CA PRO A 64 -18.99 30.97 6.41
C PRO A 64 -20.11 30.37 5.54
N GLY A 65 -20.89 29.45 6.11
CA GLY A 65 -21.99 28.78 5.42
C GLY A 65 -21.61 27.53 4.61
N THR A 66 -20.31 27.21 4.45
CA THR A 66 -19.91 25.93 3.83
C THR A 66 -20.11 24.75 4.80
N PRO A 67 -20.58 23.59 4.31
CA PRO A 67 -20.68 22.36 5.11
C PRO A 67 -19.34 21.92 5.70
N ALA A 68 -19.39 21.18 6.80
CA ALA A 68 -18.18 20.61 7.39
C ALA A 68 -17.56 19.54 6.47
N PRO A 69 -16.22 19.37 6.48
CA PRO A 69 -15.57 18.30 5.72
C PRO A 69 -16.03 16.90 6.15
N ALA A 70 -15.91 15.92 5.26
CA ALA A 70 -16.33 14.55 5.53
C ALA A 70 -15.55 13.92 6.71
N ALA A 71 -16.21 13.09 7.52
CA ALA A 71 -15.55 12.42 8.64
C ALA A 71 -14.55 11.36 8.13
N CYS A 72 -13.30 11.45 8.59
CA CYS A 72 -12.29 10.42 8.31
C CYS A 72 -12.46 9.27 9.30
N VAL A 73 -12.69 8.06 8.80
CA VAL A 73 -12.82 6.86 9.64
C VAL A 73 -11.44 6.29 9.92
N ALA A 74 -11.08 6.20 11.20
CA ALA A 74 -9.82 5.59 11.61
C ALA A 74 -9.84 4.08 11.34
N PRO A 75 -8.78 3.51 10.72
CA PRO A 75 -8.69 2.08 10.57
C PRO A 75 -8.57 1.41 11.95
N PRO A 76 -9.19 0.23 12.15
CA PRO A 76 -9.06 -0.50 13.40
C PRO A 76 -7.60 -0.93 13.64
N PRO A 77 -7.21 -1.31 14.87
CA PRO A 77 -5.87 -1.81 15.14
C PRO A 77 -5.50 -2.98 14.21
N PHE A 78 -4.23 -3.04 13.79
CA PHE A 78 -3.75 -4.14 12.96
C PHE A 78 -3.81 -5.46 13.72
N VAL A 79 -4.51 -6.45 13.14
CA VAL A 79 -4.51 -7.84 13.61
C VAL A 79 -3.73 -8.66 12.60
N ALA A 80 -2.66 -9.32 13.06
CA ALA A 80 -1.84 -10.16 12.21
C ALA A 80 -2.67 -11.37 11.73
N PRO A 81 -2.68 -11.66 10.42
CA PRO A 81 -3.30 -12.90 9.94
C PRO A 81 -2.53 -14.08 10.53
N VAL A 82 -3.25 -14.99 11.20
CA VAL A 82 -2.70 -16.31 11.54
C VAL A 82 -2.50 -17.09 10.24
N ALA A 83 -1.30 -17.65 10.08
CA ALA A 83 -0.97 -18.45 8.90
C ALA A 83 -1.96 -19.64 8.82
N ALA A 84 -2.70 -19.73 7.71
CA ALA A 84 -3.53 -20.89 7.44
C ALA A 84 -2.60 -22.11 7.22
N ALA A 85 -2.90 -23.21 7.91
CA ALA A 85 -2.18 -24.47 7.71
C ALA A 85 -2.22 -24.84 6.22
N PRO A 86 -1.10 -25.27 5.61
CA PRO A 86 -1.09 -25.66 4.22
C PRO A 86 -2.09 -26.80 4.04
N ALA A 87 -3.01 -26.65 3.09
CA ALA A 87 -3.92 -27.73 2.72
C ALA A 87 -3.08 -28.89 2.19
N ALA A 88 -3.06 -29.99 2.93
CA ALA A 88 -2.38 -31.21 2.53
C ALA A 88 -2.96 -31.70 1.20
N LYS A 89 -2.09 -31.96 0.23
CA LYS A 89 -2.37 -32.83 -0.92
C LYS A 89 -1.14 -33.67 -1.20
#